data_AF-A0A316BGK5-F1
#
_entry.id   AF-A0A316BGK5-F1
#
_cell.length_a   1.000
_cell.length_b   1.000
_cell.length_c   1.000
_cell.angle_alpha   90.00
_cell.angle_beta   90.00
_cell.angle_gamma   90.00
#
_symmetry.space_group_name_H-M   'P 1'
#
loop_
_entity.id
_entity.type
_entity.pdbx_description
1 polymer ?
#
loop_
_entity_poly.entity_id
_entity_poly.type
_entity_poly.pdbx_seq_one_letter_code
_entity_poly.pdbx_strand_id
1 'polypeptide(L)'
;MKNFTTKLLTLGISAILLTGCLTACKVNNNGKIDANVKINGEEVINTEIQIGGAGSWQYAESSAVTPELEKYFNEAISKIDGYSHIPVALLATQVVAGTNYCFLCTSTIQANNAAKEMRIAYINVDPSGNAEFLNDDMILLPGIGEGGDKVGGWSYAESTEITDDMKKVMEKATETLTGATYEPVAYIGSQVVAGTNHAILCKCVPSVPATDAKAQYVLVYVYEDLQGNCQITETTDIEIKVG
;
A
#
# COMPACT_ATOMS: atom_id res chain seq x y z
N MET A 1 9.24 12.93 -23.62
CA MET A 1 8.96 13.89 -22.51
C MET A 1 8.63 15.33 -22.95
N LYS A 2 8.76 15.72 -24.23
CA LYS A 2 8.29 17.05 -24.73
C LYS A 2 6.87 17.07 -25.33
N ASN A 3 6.19 15.92 -25.43
CA ASN A 3 4.88 15.84 -26.12
C ASN A 3 3.67 15.73 -25.18
N PHE A 4 3.87 15.67 -23.87
CA PHE A 4 2.78 15.56 -22.88
C PHE A 4 2.34 16.94 -22.36
N THR A 5 3.29 17.85 -22.15
CA THR A 5 3.04 19.20 -21.63
C THR A 5 2.34 20.12 -22.65
N THR A 6 2.54 19.90 -23.95
CA THR A 6 1.95 20.71 -25.02
C THR A 6 0.45 20.48 -25.20
N LYS A 7 -0.10 19.32 -24.81
CA LYS A 7 -1.54 19.05 -24.94
C LYS A 7 -2.38 19.59 -23.77
N LEU A 8 -1.80 19.75 -22.59
CA LEU A 8 -2.53 20.29 -21.43
C LEU A 8 -2.59 21.83 -21.41
N LEU A 9 -1.62 22.52 -22.01
CA LEU A 9 -1.53 24.00 -22.03
C LEU A 9 -2.24 24.68 -23.21
N THR A 10 -2.72 23.93 -24.22
CA THR A 10 -3.41 24.51 -25.39
C THR A 10 -4.93 24.66 -25.19
N LEU A 11 -5.49 24.02 -24.17
CA LEU A 11 -6.90 24.17 -23.81
C LEU A 11 -6.98 24.95 -22.50
N GLY A 12 -6.87 26.27 -22.59
CA GLY A 12 -7.18 27.18 -21.49
C GLY A 12 -8.61 27.00 -20.99
N ILE A 13 -8.86 25.93 -20.24
CA ILE A 13 -10.11 25.64 -19.54
C ILE A 13 -10.10 26.48 -18.25
N SER A 14 -10.11 27.79 -18.50
CA SER A 14 -10.84 28.73 -17.67
C SER A 14 -12.31 28.55 -18.02
N ALA A 15 -13.08 28.03 -17.07
CA ALA A 15 -14.52 28.25 -16.91
C ALA A 15 -15.34 28.54 -18.19
N ILE A 16 -15.57 27.55 -19.05
CA ILE A 16 -16.66 27.59 -20.05
C ILE A 16 -17.30 26.20 -20.10
N LEU A 17 -18.64 26.16 -20.02
CA LEU A 17 -19.48 24.96 -20.02
C LEU A 17 -18.98 23.91 -21.02
N LEU A 18 -18.53 22.75 -20.53
CA LEU A 18 -18.39 21.56 -21.38
C LEU A 18 -19.78 20.94 -21.56
N THR A 19 -20.45 21.25 -22.66
CA THR A 19 -21.51 20.40 -23.24
C THR A 19 -20.89 19.18 -23.93
N GLY A 20 -20.04 18.44 -23.21
CA GLY A 20 -19.61 17.12 -23.61
C GLY A 20 -20.66 16.11 -23.17
N CYS A 21 -21.39 15.49 -24.11
CA CYS A 21 -22.27 14.38 -23.77
C CYS A 21 -21.43 13.12 -23.51
N LEU A 22 -21.42 12.62 -22.26
CA LEU A 22 -21.04 11.24 -21.99
C LEU A 22 -21.96 10.35 -22.83
N THR A 23 -21.42 9.72 -23.88
CA THR A 23 -22.29 9.09 -24.89
C THR A 23 -22.59 7.62 -24.57
N ALA A 24 -21.75 6.94 -23.79
CA ALA A 24 -22.06 5.65 -23.17
C ALA A 24 -20.92 5.18 -22.25
N CYS A 25 -21.26 4.67 -21.07
CA CYS A 25 -20.41 3.74 -20.32
C CYS A 25 -20.99 2.33 -20.57
N LYS A 26 -20.21 1.43 -21.17
CA LYS A 26 -20.59 0.01 -21.27
C LYS A 26 -19.64 -0.82 -20.44
N VAL A 27 -20.20 -1.64 -19.55
CA VAL A 27 -19.46 -2.74 -18.92
C VAL A 27 -19.38 -3.85 -19.96
N ASN A 28 -18.17 -4.23 -20.35
CA ASN A 28 -17.97 -5.36 -21.26
C ASN A 28 -17.97 -6.69 -20.47
N ASN A 29 -18.11 -7.80 -21.21
CA ASN A 29 -18.26 -9.14 -20.63
C ASN A 29 -17.04 -9.60 -19.79
N ASN A 30 -15.95 -8.82 -19.78
CA ASN A 30 -14.73 -9.11 -19.04
C ASN A 30 -14.60 -8.25 -17.78
N GLY A 31 -15.66 -7.56 -17.35
CA GLY A 31 -15.64 -6.72 -16.15
C GLY A 31 -14.84 -5.44 -16.31
N LYS A 32 -14.69 -4.92 -17.54
CA LYS A 32 -14.05 -3.63 -17.82
C LYS A 32 -15.09 -2.59 -18.23
N ILE A 33 -14.84 -1.31 -17.92
CA ILE A 33 -15.64 -0.19 -18.44
C ILE A 33 -14.87 0.48 -19.56
N ASP A 34 -15.48 0.55 -20.73
CA ASP A 34 -14.97 1.33 -21.85
C ASP A 34 -15.53 2.76 -21.72
N ALA A 35 -14.70 3.69 -21.23
CA ALA A 35 -15.06 5.09 -21.11
C ALA A 35 -14.66 5.83 -22.40
N ASN A 36 -15.67 6.22 -23.18
CA ASN A 36 -15.48 6.95 -24.43
C ASN A 36 -16.02 8.38 -24.30
N VAL A 37 -15.14 9.37 -24.36
CA VAL A 37 -15.54 10.79 -24.45
C VAL A 37 -15.36 11.26 -25.87
N LYS A 38 -16.47 11.69 -26.49
CA LYS A 38 -16.45 12.32 -27.81
C LYS A 38 -16.71 13.81 -27.68
N ILE A 39 -15.88 14.63 -28.32
CA ILE A 39 -16.09 16.06 -28.48
C ILE A 39 -16.27 16.31 -29.98
N ASN A 40 -17.40 16.91 -30.37
CA ASN A 40 -17.73 17.17 -31.79
C ASN A 40 -17.69 15.93 -32.70
N GLY A 41 -18.00 14.76 -32.17
CA GLY A 41 -17.99 13.49 -32.91
C GLY A 41 -16.63 12.80 -33.00
N GLU A 42 -15.55 13.45 -32.55
CA GLU A 42 -14.21 12.87 -32.45
C GLU A 42 -13.98 12.25 -31.07
N GLU A 43 -13.40 11.06 -31.04
CA GLU A 43 -13.02 10.37 -29.80
C GLU A 43 -11.78 11.02 -29.20
N VAL A 44 -11.93 11.55 -27.98
CA VAL A 44 -10.89 12.32 -27.29
C VAL A 44 -10.28 11.53 -26.13
N ILE A 45 -11.06 10.63 -25.53
CA ILE A 45 -10.61 9.72 -24.47
C ILE A 45 -11.11 8.33 -24.83
N ASN A 46 -10.17 7.38 -24.89
CA ASN A 46 -10.41 5.95 -24.90
C ASN A 46 -9.64 5.36 -23.72
N THR A 47 -10.34 4.86 -22.72
CA THR A 47 -9.74 4.24 -21.55
C THR A 47 -10.53 3.01 -21.16
N GLU A 48 -9.84 1.89 -21.04
CA GLU A 48 -10.34 0.70 -20.37
C GLU A 48 -10.10 0.84 -18.87
N ILE A 49 -11.17 0.91 -18.08
CA ILE A 49 -11.09 0.81 -16.63
C ILE A 49 -11.26 -0.66 -16.28
N GLN A 50 -10.23 -1.29 -15.69
CA GLN A 50 -10.39 -2.59 -15.05
C GLN A 50 -11.22 -2.41 -13.79
N ILE A 51 -12.44 -2.94 -13.76
CA ILE A 51 -13.15 -3.11 -12.50
C ILE A 51 -12.57 -4.40 -11.93
N GLY A 52 -11.73 -4.32 -10.89
CA GLY A 52 -11.35 -5.52 -10.14
C GLY A 52 -12.63 -6.28 -9.80
N GLY A 53 -12.72 -7.55 -10.20
CA GLY A 53 -13.96 -8.32 -10.07
C GLY A 53 -14.53 -8.19 -8.66
N ALA A 54 -15.83 -7.88 -8.57
CA ALA A 54 -16.52 -7.76 -7.28
C ALA A 54 -16.22 -9.01 -6.43
N GLY A 55 -15.76 -8.79 -5.19
CA GLY A 55 -15.40 -9.86 -4.25
C GLY A 55 -13.91 -10.21 -4.15
N SER A 56 -13.00 -9.72 -5.00
CA SER A 56 -11.55 -10.00 -4.88
C SER A 56 -10.74 -8.76 -4.49
N TRP A 57 -9.80 -8.92 -3.55
CA TRP A 57 -8.84 -7.87 -3.18
C TRP A 57 -8.02 -7.40 -4.38
N GLN A 58 -7.83 -6.08 -4.47
CA GLN A 58 -6.95 -5.39 -5.41
C GLN A 58 -5.94 -4.58 -4.63
N TYR A 59 -4.65 -4.76 -4.92
CA TYR A 59 -3.61 -3.93 -4.31
C TYR A 59 -3.79 -2.46 -4.68
N ALA A 60 -3.54 -1.58 -3.72
CA ALA A 60 -3.68 -0.16 -3.91
C ALA A 60 -2.61 0.36 -4.88
N GLU A 61 -3.02 1.17 -5.85
CA GLU A 61 -2.10 1.83 -6.78
C GLU A 61 -1.13 2.75 -6.05
N SER A 62 -1.64 3.47 -5.05
CA SER A 62 -0.86 4.29 -4.12
C SER A 62 -1.02 3.78 -2.70
N SER A 63 0.09 3.74 -1.96
CA SER A 63 0.12 3.42 -0.54
C SER A 63 -0.29 4.59 0.37
N ALA A 64 -0.59 5.76 -0.19
CA ALA A 64 -0.91 6.96 0.60
C ALA A 64 -2.22 6.80 1.37
N VAL A 65 -2.19 7.19 2.65
CA VAL A 65 -3.40 7.37 3.46
C VAL A 65 -3.87 8.81 3.27
N THR A 66 -4.95 8.98 2.51
CA THR A 66 -5.58 10.31 2.33
C THR A 66 -6.34 10.72 3.60
N PRO A 67 -6.66 12.01 3.79
CA PRO A 67 -7.47 12.45 4.94
C PRO A 67 -8.84 11.77 5.04
N GLU A 68 -9.42 11.36 3.90
CA GLU A 68 -10.68 10.61 3.86
C GLU A 68 -10.49 9.17 4.35
N LEU A 69 -9.43 8.49 3.90
CA LEU A 69 -9.09 7.15 4.39
C LEU A 69 -8.74 7.15 5.87
N GLU A 70 -8.00 8.18 6.32
CA GLU A 70 -7.69 8.39 7.73
C GLU A 70 -8.97 8.58 8.56
N LYS A 71 -9.95 9.33 8.05
CA LYS A 71 -11.25 9.49 8.70
C LYS A 71 -11.97 8.14 8.84
N TYR A 72 -12.06 7.35 7.77
CA TYR A 72 -12.70 6.03 7.82
C TYR A 72 -11.99 5.09 8.79
N PHE A 73 -10.65 5.09 8.77
CA PHE A 73 -9.86 4.29 9.68
C PHE A 73 -10.12 4.69 11.13
N ASN A 74 -10.06 5.98 11.46
CA ASN A 74 -10.29 6.49 12.80
C ASN A 74 -11.72 6.19 13.31
N GLU A 75 -12.73 6.29 12.44
CA GLU A 75 -14.10 5.92 12.78
C GLU A 75 -14.22 4.43 13.11
N ALA A 76 -13.68 3.55 12.26
CA ALA A 76 -13.70 2.11 12.49
C ALA A 76 -12.96 1.70 13.77
N ILE A 77 -11.76 2.25 14.00
CA ILE A 77 -10.94 1.94 15.17
C ILE A 77 -11.55 2.50 16.46
N SER A 78 -12.32 3.59 16.41
CA SER A 78 -12.99 4.12 17.61
C SER A 78 -14.01 3.16 18.23
N LYS A 79 -14.39 2.09 17.51
CA LYS A 79 -15.36 1.08 17.92
C LYS A 79 -14.73 -0.16 18.57
N ILE A 80 -13.40 -0.23 18.64
CA ILE A 80 -12.68 -1.33 19.28
C ILE A 80 -11.93 -0.86 20.54
N ASP A 81 -11.91 -1.73 21.55
CA ASP A 81 -11.25 -1.46 22.83
C ASP A 81 -9.84 -2.07 22.91
N GLY A 82 -8.99 -1.49 23.76
CA GLY A 82 -7.71 -2.10 24.18
C GLY A 82 -6.48 -1.73 23.35
N TYR A 83 -6.67 -1.21 22.13
CA TYR A 83 -5.58 -0.83 21.23
C TYR A 83 -5.77 0.60 20.70
N SER A 84 -4.67 1.26 20.34
CA SER A 84 -4.68 2.51 19.59
C SER A 84 -3.94 2.27 18.29
N HIS A 85 -4.65 2.37 17.16
CA HIS A 85 -4.06 2.19 15.84
C HIS A 85 -3.89 3.52 15.11
N ILE A 86 -2.78 3.67 14.39
CA ILE A 86 -2.54 4.82 13.51
C ILE A 86 -2.23 4.27 12.10
N PRO A 87 -2.98 4.67 11.06
CA PRO A 87 -2.77 4.15 9.71
C PRO A 87 -1.45 4.67 9.14
N VAL A 88 -0.69 3.79 8.49
CA VAL A 88 0.62 4.09 7.89
C VAL A 88 0.52 4.07 6.37
N ALA A 89 -0.11 3.04 5.81
CA ALA A 89 -0.23 2.86 4.36
C ALA A 89 -1.51 2.14 3.99
N LEU A 90 -2.12 2.52 2.87
CA LEU A 90 -3.18 1.73 2.22
C LEU A 90 -2.53 0.61 1.39
N LEU A 91 -2.90 -0.64 1.66
CA LEU A 91 -2.32 -1.80 0.97
C LEU A 91 -3.25 -2.32 -0.12
N ALA A 92 -4.55 -2.41 0.13
CA ALA A 92 -5.50 -2.94 -0.84
C ALA A 92 -6.93 -2.50 -0.57
N THR A 93 -7.78 -2.67 -1.59
CA THR A 93 -9.23 -2.50 -1.50
C THR A 93 -9.96 -3.70 -2.08
N GLN A 94 -11.21 -3.91 -1.65
CA GLN A 94 -12.09 -4.95 -2.19
C GLN A 94 -13.52 -4.41 -2.25
N VAL A 95 -14.14 -4.51 -3.42
CA VAL A 95 -15.54 -4.10 -3.61
C VAL A 95 -16.47 -5.21 -3.13
N VAL A 96 -17.32 -4.89 -2.15
CA VAL A 96 -18.32 -5.77 -1.52
C VAL A 96 -19.66 -5.02 -1.41
N ALA A 97 -20.45 -5.25 -0.34
CA ALA A 97 -21.52 -4.34 0.07
C ALA A 97 -20.90 -3.07 0.69
N GLY A 98 -20.34 -2.20 -0.15
CA GLY A 98 -19.42 -1.13 0.25
C GLY A 98 -18.00 -1.44 -0.22
N THR A 99 -16.99 -0.94 0.50
CA THR A 99 -15.58 -1.16 0.19
C THR A 99 -14.84 -1.63 1.43
N ASN A 100 -14.19 -2.79 1.35
CA ASN A 100 -13.19 -3.17 2.34
C ASN A 100 -11.86 -2.49 2.00
N TYR A 101 -11.15 -2.02 3.02
CA TYR A 101 -9.82 -1.44 2.92
C TYR A 101 -8.88 -2.22 3.82
N CYS A 102 -7.67 -2.48 3.33
CA CYS A 102 -6.58 -3.12 4.07
C CYS A 102 -5.46 -2.09 4.27
N PHE A 103 -5.07 -1.86 5.52
CA PHE A 103 -4.07 -0.89 5.91
C PHE A 103 -2.91 -1.55 6.63
N LEU A 104 -1.69 -1.06 6.42
CA LEU A 104 -0.65 -1.15 7.44
C LEU A 104 -0.95 -0.10 8.50
N CYS A 105 -0.87 -0.46 9.78
CA CYS A 105 -0.96 0.48 10.89
C CYS A 105 0.08 0.17 11.97
N THR A 106 0.42 1.20 12.75
CA THR A 106 1.03 0.99 14.07
C THR A 106 -0.09 0.68 15.06
N SER A 107 0.23 -0.08 16.11
CA SER A 107 -0.68 -0.33 17.22
C SER A 107 0.04 -0.18 18.55
N THR A 108 -0.59 0.49 19.51
CA THR A 108 -0.12 0.57 20.90
C THR A 108 -1.17 -0.05 21.81
N ILE A 109 -0.76 -1.04 22.60
CA ILE A 109 -1.63 -1.64 23.63
C ILE A 109 -1.87 -0.61 24.74
N GLN A 110 -3.13 -0.18 24.94
CA GLN A 110 -3.46 0.89 25.87
C GLN A 110 -3.09 0.56 27.32
N ALA A 111 -3.18 -0.72 27.72
CA ALA A 111 -2.85 -1.18 29.07
C ALA A 111 -1.36 -1.03 29.45
N ASN A 112 -0.46 -1.10 28.45
CA ASN A 112 0.98 -1.09 28.69
C ASN A 112 1.70 0.12 28.07
N ASN A 113 1.02 0.90 27.21
CA ASN A 113 1.45 2.17 26.60
C ASN A 113 2.91 2.22 26.08
N ALA A 114 3.53 1.07 25.79
CA ALA A 114 4.96 0.96 25.53
C ALA A 114 5.33 0.00 24.38
N ALA A 115 4.54 -1.06 24.14
CA ALA A 115 4.81 -1.98 23.04
C ALA A 115 4.13 -1.45 21.77
N LYS A 116 4.94 -0.89 20.87
CA LYS A 116 4.52 -0.53 19.52
C LYS A 116 4.59 -1.78 18.65
N GLU A 117 3.47 -2.13 18.04
CA GLU A 117 3.35 -3.24 17.09
C GLU A 117 3.05 -2.70 15.69
N MET A 118 3.37 -3.50 14.68
CA MET A 118 2.97 -3.25 13.30
C MET A 118 1.90 -4.28 12.93
N ARG A 119 0.75 -3.82 12.42
CA ARG A 119 -0.41 -4.68 12.15
C ARG A 119 -1.00 -4.38 10.77
N ILE A 120 -1.62 -5.39 10.17
CA ILE A 120 -2.45 -5.28 8.98
C ILE A 120 -3.89 -5.21 9.44
N ALA A 121 -4.53 -4.05 9.30
CA ALA A 121 -5.90 -3.81 9.77
C ALA A 121 -6.87 -3.73 8.58
N TYR A 122 -8.05 -4.32 8.76
CA TYR A 122 -9.09 -4.36 7.76
C TYR A 122 -10.33 -3.62 8.27
N ILE A 123 -10.88 -2.74 7.44
CA ILE A 123 -12.13 -2.03 7.71
C ILE A 123 -13.08 -2.18 6.53
N ASN A 124 -14.38 -2.12 6.78
CA ASN A 124 -15.41 -1.96 5.76
C ASN A 124 -15.96 -0.53 5.82
N VAL A 125 -16.21 0.08 4.67
CA VAL A 125 -17.00 1.31 4.56
C VAL A 125 -18.24 1.00 3.75
N ASP A 126 -19.41 1.17 4.37
CA ASP A 126 -20.69 0.91 3.73
C ASP A 126 -21.02 1.97 2.64
N PRO A 127 -22.03 1.75 1.79
CA PRO A 127 -22.41 2.74 0.77
C PRO A 127 -22.88 4.11 1.31
N SER A 128 -23.16 4.22 2.61
CA SER A 128 -23.51 5.47 3.29
C SER A 128 -22.29 6.18 3.88
N GLY A 129 -21.11 5.57 3.83
CA GLY A 129 -19.86 6.10 4.34
C GLY A 129 -19.57 5.76 5.81
N ASN A 130 -20.31 4.83 6.42
CA ASN A 130 -20.03 4.39 7.79
C ASN A 130 -18.93 3.33 7.79
N ALA A 131 -17.94 3.47 8.67
CA ALA A 131 -16.77 2.61 8.70
C ALA A 131 -16.80 1.63 9.89
N GLU A 132 -16.61 0.33 9.63
CA GLU A 132 -16.59 -0.74 10.64
C GLU A 132 -15.25 -1.46 10.63
N PHE A 133 -14.71 -1.75 11.81
CA PHE A 133 -13.53 -2.61 11.94
C PHE A 133 -13.91 -4.06 11.68
N LEU A 134 -13.08 -4.79 10.93
CA LEU A 134 -13.31 -6.20 10.62
C LEU A 134 -12.40 -7.09 11.46
N ASN A 135 -11.09 -6.93 11.30
CA ASN A 135 -10.05 -7.68 12.01
C ASN A 135 -8.69 -7.02 11.79
N ASP A 136 -7.67 -7.56 12.46
CA ASP A 136 -6.28 -7.27 12.17
C ASP A 136 -5.38 -8.49 12.34
N ASP A 137 -4.19 -8.42 11.77
CA ASP A 137 -3.13 -9.42 11.90
C ASP A 137 -1.82 -8.72 12.28
N MET A 138 -1.07 -9.28 13.23
CA MET A 138 0.24 -8.76 13.62
C MET A 138 1.32 -9.12 12.59
N ILE A 139 2.16 -8.15 12.23
CA ILE A 139 3.40 -8.41 11.48
C ILE A 139 4.46 -8.88 12.47
N LEU A 140 4.78 -10.16 12.46
CA LEU A 140 5.78 -10.75 13.35
C LEU A 140 7.19 -10.61 12.75
N LEU A 141 8.08 -9.93 13.46
CA LEU A 141 9.52 -9.97 13.17
C LEU A 141 10.16 -11.22 13.81
N PRO A 142 11.27 -11.73 13.27
CA PRO A 142 11.89 -12.96 13.76
C PRO A 142 12.23 -12.88 15.25
N GLY A 143 11.75 -13.86 16.02
CA GLY A 143 12.05 -13.95 17.45
C GLY A 143 11.33 -12.94 18.35
N ILE A 144 10.46 -12.09 17.80
CA ILE A 144 9.47 -11.34 18.58
C ILE A 144 8.33 -12.31 18.94
N GLY A 145 8.18 -12.58 20.24
CA GLY A 145 7.07 -13.35 20.82
C GLY A 145 6.60 -12.73 22.12
N GLU A 146 5.62 -13.32 22.80
CA GLU A 146 5.11 -12.88 24.10
C GLU A 146 6.22 -12.93 25.18
N GLY A 147 7.04 -11.89 25.26
CA GLY A 147 8.21 -11.87 26.14
C GLY A 147 9.12 -10.64 26.04
N GLY A 148 8.74 -9.60 25.30
CA GLY A 148 9.45 -8.33 25.22
C GLY A 148 10.75 -8.33 24.40
N ASP A 149 11.27 -7.13 24.14
CA ASP A 149 12.52 -6.91 23.42
C ASP A 149 13.68 -7.66 24.09
N LYS A 150 14.22 -8.67 23.41
CA LYS A 150 15.45 -9.33 23.84
C LYS A 150 16.62 -8.50 23.34
N VAL A 151 17.62 -8.27 24.20
CA VAL A 151 18.88 -7.62 23.78
C VAL A 151 19.49 -8.43 22.63
N GLY A 152 19.68 -7.78 21.47
CA GLY A 152 20.17 -8.41 20.23
C GLY A 152 19.09 -9.09 19.37
N GLY A 153 17.82 -9.03 19.78
CA GLY A 153 16.67 -9.44 18.99
C GLY A 153 16.20 -8.35 18.04
N TRP A 154 15.19 -8.68 17.24
CA TRP A 154 14.48 -7.69 16.43
C TRP A 154 13.63 -6.77 17.32
N SER A 155 13.56 -5.51 16.93
CA SER A 155 12.64 -4.52 17.51
C SER A 155 11.92 -3.77 16.41
N TYR A 156 10.67 -3.38 16.66
CA TYR A 156 9.91 -2.52 15.75
C TYR A 156 10.52 -1.11 15.69
N ALA A 157 10.34 -0.45 14.56
CA ALA A 157 10.85 0.88 14.36
C ALA A 157 10.00 1.94 15.09
N GLU A 158 10.67 2.86 15.77
CA GLU A 158 10.05 4.04 16.40
C GLU A 158 9.32 4.92 15.37
N SER A 159 9.84 5.00 14.15
CA SER A 159 9.21 5.64 13.00
C SER A 159 9.10 4.67 11.83
N THR A 160 7.97 4.73 11.14
CA THR A 160 7.71 3.93 9.93
C THR A 160 8.17 4.63 8.66
N GLU A 161 8.70 5.84 8.78
CA GLU A 161 9.15 6.67 7.65
C GLU A 161 10.30 6.00 6.89
N ILE A 162 10.21 6.01 5.56
CA ILE A 162 11.33 5.65 4.69
C ILE A 162 12.25 6.88 4.54
N THR A 163 13.26 6.92 5.40
CA THR A 163 14.31 7.95 5.35
C THR A 163 15.21 7.79 4.12
N ASP A 164 15.98 8.83 3.79
CA ASP A 164 16.94 8.77 2.68
C ASP A 164 18.02 7.71 2.87
N ASP A 165 18.37 7.37 4.11
CA ASP A 165 19.32 6.29 4.38
C ASP A 165 18.69 4.92 4.12
N MET A 166 17.41 4.71 4.47
CA MET A 166 16.70 3.48 4.12
C MET A 166 16.49 3.32 2.62
N LYS A 167 16.32 4.43 1.88
CA LYS A 167 16.32 4.40 0.40
C LYS A 167 17.66 3.89 -0.13
N LYS A 168 18.79 4.41 0.37
CA LYS A 168 20.13 3.95 -0.05
C LYS A 168 20.38 2.48 0.29
N VAL A 169 19.93 2.03 1.46
CA VAL A 169 20.02 0.61 1.86
C VAL A 169 19.28 -0.26 0.84
N MET A 170 18.07 0.12 0.46
CA MET A 170 17.28 -0.59 -0.54
C MET A 170 17.88 -0.51 -1.94
N GLU A 171 18.38 0.65 -2.37
CA GLU A 171 19.06 0.83 -3.66
C GLU A 171 20.26 -0.10 -3.78
N LYS A 172 21.12 -0.15 -2.75
CA LYS A 172 22.28 -1.06 -2.72
C LYS A 172 21.84 -2.53 -2.69
N ALA A 173 20.86 -2.87 -1.87
CA ALA A 173 20.39 -4.25 -1.72
C ALA A 173 19.72 -4.79 -3.01
N THR A 174 19.20 -3.90 -3.86
CA THR A 174 18.49 -4.25 -5.10
C THR A 174 19.30 -3.99 -6.36
N GLU A 175 20.49 -3.39 -6.27
CA GLU A 175 21.31 -2.95 -7.43
C GLU A 175 21.59 -4.07 -8.44
N THR A 176 21.77 -5.30 -7.96
CA THR A 176 22.08 -6.47 -8.80
C THR A 176 20.87 -7.35 -9.11
N LEU A 177 19.69 -7.03 -8.56
CA LEU A 177 18.48 -7.82 -8.75
C LEU A 177 17.80 -7.45 -10.06
N THR A 178 17.32 -8.47 -10.76
CA THR A 178 16.53 -8.31 -12.00
C THR A 178 15.23 -9.09 -11.88
N GLY A 179 14.18 -8.62 -12.54
CA GLY A 179 12.89 -9.31 -12.59
C GLY A 179 11.80 -8.75 -11.67
N ALA A 180 12.14 -7.90 -10.70
CA ALA A 180 11.18 -7.12 -9.95
C ALA A 180 11.76 -5.79 -9.45
N THR A 181 10.91 -4.79 -9.26
CA THR A 181 11.23 -3.55 -8.56
C THR A 181 10.63 -3.58 -7.16
N TYR A 182 11.38 -3.13 -6.16
CA TYR A 182 10.94 -3.03 -4.78
C TYR A 182 10.79 -1.56 -4.43
N GLU A 183 9.56 -1.08 -4.28
CA GLU A 183 9.25 0.27 -3.83
C GLU A 183 9.05 0.26 -2.31
N PRO A 184 9.94 0.89 -1.50
CA PRO A 184 9.79 0.93 -0.06
C PRO A 184 8.57 1.73 0.35
N VAL A 185 7.76 1.18 1.27
CA VAL A 185 6.53 1.80 1.77
C VAL A 185 6.63 2.17 3.24
N ALA A 186 7.19 1.29 4.08
CA ALA A 186 7.36 1.58 5.50
C ALA A 186 8.56 0.84 6.10
N TYR A 187 9.28 1.51 7.00
CA TYR A 187 10.31 0.88 7.80
C TYR A 187 9.67 0.16 8.99
N ILE A 188 9.89 -1.15 9.11
CA ILE A 188 9.16 -1.99 10.08
C ILE A 188 9.98 -2.20 11.35
N GLY A 189 11.29 -2.41 11.22
CA GLY A 189 12.14 -2.69 12.38
C GLY A 189 13.57 -3.03 12.01
N SER A 190 14.38 -3.31 13.03
CA SER A 190 15.77 -3.71 12.86
C SER A 190 16.25 -4.66 13.94
N GLN A 191 17.40 -5.25 13.68
CA GLN A 191 18.19 -6.04 14.61
C GLN A 191 19.67 -5.67 14.47
N VAL A 192 20.31 -5.34 15.59
CA VAL A 192 21.76 -5.09 15.63
C VAL A 192 22.51 -6.41 15.72
N VAL A 193 23.44 -6.64 14.79
CA VAL A 193 24.32 -7.82 14.68
C VAL A 193 25.76 -7.35 14.47
N ALA A 194 26.61 -8.09 13.73
CA ALA A 194 27.89 -7.60 13.21
C ALA A 194 27.67 -6.65 12.00
N GLY A 195 26.81 -5.65 12.18
CA GLY A 195 26.09 -4.91 11.14
C GLY A 195 24.66 -4.66 11.62
N THR A 196 23.73 -4.46 10.69
CA THR A 196 22.31 -4.27 10.99
C THR A 196 21.45 -5.07 10.03
N ASN A 197 20.48 -5.81 10.54
CA ASN A 197 19.37 -6.31 9.73
C ASN A 197 18.23 -5.28 9.77
N HIS A 198 17.63 -5.00 8.62
CA HIS A 198 16.49 -4.11 8.44
C HIS A 198 15.30 -4.90 7.91
N ALA A 199 14.10 -4.58 8.40
CA ALA A 199 12.84 -5.08 7.86
C ALA A 199 12.06 -3.91 7.25
N ILE A 200 11.77 -4.00 5.96
CA ILE A 200 11.14 -2.92 5.18
C ILE A 200 9.95 -3.52 4.42
N LEU A 201 8.76 -2.94 4.60
CA LEU A 201 7.63 -3.27 3.77
C LEU A 201 7.81 -2.61 2.40
N CYS A 202 7.81 -3.42 1.35
CA CYS A 202 7.94 -2.97 -0.03
C CYS A 202 6.72 -3.38 -0.86
N LYS A 203 6.32 -2.52 -1.80
CA LYS A 203 5.49 -2.92 -2.93
C LYS A 203 6.43 -3.50 -4.01
N CYS A 204 6.32 -4.79 -4.24
CA CYS A 204 7.09 -5.52 -5.24
C CYS A 204 6.30 -5.55 -6.55
N VAL A 205 6.89 -5.06 -7.63
CA VAL A 205 6.29 -5.03 -8.98
C VAL A 205 7.19 -5.84 -9.93
N PRO A 206 6.71 -6.95 -10.51
CA PRO A 206 7.46 -7.73 -11.48
C PRO A 206 7.87 -6.90 -12.70
N SER A 207 9.13 -7.01 -13.14
CA SER A 207 9.68 -6.24 -14.27
C SER A 207 9.21 -6.74 -15.64
N VAL A 208 8.76 -7.99 -15.71
CA VAL A 208 8.12 -8.55 -16.91
C VAL A 208 6.65 -8.71 -16.58
N PRO A 209 5.73 -8.15 -17.39
CA PRO A 209 4.35 -8.58 -17.38
C PRO A 209 4.32 -10.01 -17.96
N ALA A 210 4.72 -11.00 -17.15
CA ALA A 210 4.13 -12.31 -17.29
C ALA A 210 2.62 -12.07 -17.14
N THR A 211 1.81 -12.70 -17.99
CA THR A 211 0.42 -12.32 -18.30
C THR A 211 -0.50 -12.10 -17.10
N ASP A 212 -0.09 -12.45 -15.87
CA ASP A 212 -0.84 -12.30 -14.63
C ASP A 212 0.01 -11.90 -13.40
N ALA A 213 1.28 -11.47 -13.55
CA ALA A 213 2.13 -11.14 -12.41
C ALA A 213 1.74 -9.76 -11.82
N LYS A 214 0.95 -9.79 -10.76
CA LYS A 214 0.44 -8.59 -10.08
C LYS A 214 1.46 -8.06 -9.07
N ALA A 215 1.43 -6.74 -8.85
CA ALA A 215 2.14 -6.14 -7.72
C ALA A 215 1.71 -6.83 -6.42
N GLN A 216 2.62 -6.96 -5.45
CA GLN A 216 2.32 -7.53 -4.14
C GLN A 216 3.10 -6.81 -3.04
N TYR A 217 2.63 -6.88 -1.80
CA TYR A 217 3.37 -6.37 -0.66
C TYR A 217 4.23 -7.47 -0.05
N VAL A 218 5.50 -7.16 0.20
CA VAL A 218 6.47 -8.08 0.77
C VAL A 218 7.24 -7.40 1.89
N LEU A 219 7.49 -8.12 2.97
CA LEU A 219 8.46 -7.74 3.98
C LEU A 219 9.85 -8.15 3.49
N VAL A 220 10.70 -7.18 3.23
CA VAL A 220 12.07 -7.38 2.76
C VAL A 220 13.02 -7.27 3.93
N TYR A 221 13.84 -8.30 4.13
CA TYR A 221 14.90 -8.33 5.12
C TYR A 221 16.25 -8.04 4.46
N VAL A 222 16.87 -6.92 4.84
CA VAL A 222 18.16 -6.48 4.29
C VAL A 222 19.22 -6.55 5.38
N TYR A 223 20.35 -7.19 5.08
CA TYR A 223 21.54 -7.12 5.91
C TYR A 223 22.46 -6.00 5.40
N GLU A 224 22.81 -5.06 6.26
CA GLU A 224 23.84 -4.03 6.06
C GLU A 224 25.07 -4.36 6.92
N ASP A 225 26.23 -4.55 6.29
CA ASP A 225 27.49 -4.79 7.02
C ASP A 225 28.11 -3.50 7.57
N LEU A 226 29.19 -3.63 8.36
CA LEU A 226 29.90 -2.48 8.94
C LEU A 226 30.60 -1.57 7.91
N GLN A 227 30.66 -1.98 6.64
CA GLN A 227 31.20 -1.20 5.53
C GLN A 227 30.07 -0.55 4.70
N GLY A 228 28.81 -0.79 5.03
CA GLY A 228 27.63 -0.29 4.34
C GLY A 228 27.30 -1.05 3.05
N ASN A 229 27.79 -2.27 2.87
CA ASN A 229 27.29 -3.15 1.80
C ASN A 229 25.94 -3.73 2.24
N CYS A 230 24.98 -3.79 1.31
CA CYS A 230 23.62 -4.22 1.60
C CYS A 230 23.23 -5.43 0.74
N GLN A 231 22.53 -6.40 1.31
CA GLN A 231 22.00 -7.55 0.58
C GLN A 231 20.61 -7.94 1.10
N ILE A 232 19.68 -8.28 0.19
CA ILE A 232 18.44 -8.94 0.59
C ILE A 232 18.79 -10.35 1.07
N THR A 233 18.35 -10.68 2.29
CA THR A 233 18.56 -11.98 2.92
C THR A 233 17.32 -12.86 2.85
N GLU A 234 16.15 -12.24 2.93
CA GLU A 234 14.86 -12.93 2.91
C GLU A 234 13.75 -11.98 2.44
N THR A 235 12.69 -12.54 1.87
CA THR A 235 11.43 -11.85 1.59
C THR A 235 10.27 -12.70 2.10
N THR A 236 9.30 -12.07 2.77
CA THR A 236 8.07 -12.71 3.21
C THR A 236 6.87 -12.01 2.59
N ASP A 237 6.00 -12.74 1.93
CA ASP A 237 4.79 -12.18 1.34
C ASP A 237 3.84 -11.70 2.44
N ILE A 238 3.24 -10.52 2.25
CA ILE A 238 2.13 -10.05 3.09
C ILE A 238 0.84 -10.57 2.48
N GLU A 239 0.32 -11.63 3.06
CA GLU A 239 -0.97 -12.19 2.66
C GLU A 239 -2.11 -11.26 3.07
N ILE A 240 -2.79 -10.69 2.09
CA ILE A 240 -4.05 -9.97 2.29
C ILE A 240 -5.16 -11.02 2.36
N LYS A 241 -5.59 -11.32 3.59
CA LYS A 241 -6.59 -12.35 3.86
C LYS A 241 -7.99 -11.86 3.50
N VAL A 242 -8.84 -12.82 3.15
CA VAL A 242 -10.28 -12.60 3.06
C VAL A 242 -10.82 -12.62 4.49
N GLY A 243 -11.49 -11.55 4.90
CA GLY A 243 -12.28 -11.53 6.14
C GLY A 243 -13.51 -12.43 6.04
#